data_AF-A0A0M3JSM7-F1
#
_entry.id   AF-A0A0M3JSM7-F1
#
_cell.length_a   1.000
_cell.length_b   1.000
_cell.length_c   1.000
_cell.angle_alpha   90.00
_cell.angle_beta   90.00
_cell.angle_gamma   90.00
#
_symmetry.space_group_name_H-M   'P 1'
#
loop_
_entity.id
_entity.type
_entity.pdbx_description
1 polymer ?
#
loop_
_entity_poly.entity_id
_entity_poly.type
_entity_poly.pdbx_seq_one_letter_code
_entity_poly.pdbx_strand_id
1 'polypeptide(L)'
;MSSQIGAIVSVNALIGRVLKHPKGDLADRLNSTITVCILALTAGFLMSTHIWGEPITCWTPAQFTKGWTDFVNQYCYIHGTYFVPLDEELDFNAAERRRFTITYYQWVPYVLAVQAVLYYMPRLMWRYLCAMSGFDLVGAIRSTEQLWDDVRRNEDKFKGRLASFEQQSAVYIWDGIHLGRRKRLHHLTLYYVVFTAVQTLNAWLQFIWLNESLQSVTYSFWGPSIIMDLYRGVDWQTSGHFPRITHCDFSRRRPASVQNRTSVEHFLRLLGKDGLFIVQQISINVGDLPTRLLFLSNTILRFCNNECLR
;
A
#
# COMPACT_ATOMS: atom_id res chain seq x y z
N MET A 1 18.39 23.23 -8.80
CA MET A 1 19.25 22.61 -7.75
C MET A 1 18.99 23.15 -6.34
N SER A 2 18.58 24.41 -6.12
CA SER A 2 18.34 24.92 -4.74
C SER A 2 17.08 24.36 -4.05
N SER A 3 16.02 24.02 -4.80
CA SER A 3 14.78 23.46 -4.22
C SER A 3 14.98 22.06 -3.62
N GLN A 4 15.83 21.23 -4.25
CA GLN A 4 16.12 19.88 -3.75
C GLN A 4 17.00 19.90 -2.51
N ILE A 5 17.94 20.84 -2.42
CA ILE A 5 18.78 21.02 -1.22
C ILE A 5 17.93 21.46 -0.02
N GLY A 6 16.95 22.35 -0.24
CA GLY A 6 16.01 22.76 0.81
C GLY A 6 15.11 21.62 1.32
N ALA A 7 14.66 20.74 0.43
CA ALA A 7 13.89 19.56 0.80
C ALA A 7 14.72 18.55 1.62
N ILE A 8 15.97 18.31 1.23
CA ILE A 8 16.88 17.38 1.93
C ILE A 8 17.22 17.90 3.35
N VAL A 9 17.46 19.21 3.51
CA VAL A 9 17.71 19.82 4.82
C VAL A 9 16.46 19.78 5.71
N SER A 10 15.27 20.00 5.13
CA SER A 10 13.99 19.88 5.83
C SER A 10 13.71 18.45 6.31
N VAL A 11 13.97 17.45 5.46
CA VAL A 11 13.82 16.03 5.79
C VAL A 11 14.81 15.62 6.87
N ASN A 12 16.08 16.04 6.80
CA ASN A 12 17.06 15.76 7.85
C ASN A 12 16.71 16.42 9.19
N ALA A 13 16.13 17.62 9.17
CA ALA A 13 15.64 18.27 10.38
C ALA A 13 14.41 17.56 10.97
N LEU A 14 13.49 17.07 10.12
CA LEU A 14 12.30 16.33 10.54
C LEU A 14 12.66 14.95 11.12
N ILE A 15 13.51 14.19 10.41
CA ILE A 15 14.06 12.91 10.85
C ILE A 15 14.87 13.10 12.14
N GLY A 16 15.70 14.16 12.20
CA GLY A 16 16.44 14.53 13.39
C GLY A 16 15.56 14.84 14.60
N ARG A 17 14.42 15.52 14.43
CA ARG A 17 13.47 15.75 15.54
C ARG A 17 12.78 14.46 16.00
N VAL A 18 12.43 13.57 15.08
CA VAL A 18 11.77 12.29 15.39
C VAL A 18 12.74 11.32 16.08
N LEU A 19 14.01 11.28 15.66
CA LEU A 19 15.03 10.38 16.21
C LEU A 19 15.70 10.86 17.49
N LYS A 20 15.71 12.17 17.78
CA LYS A 20 16.43 12.77 18.93
C LYS A 20 15.63 12.78 20.26
N HIS A 21 14.47 12.12 20.29
CA HIS A 21 13.63 12.01 21.49
C HIS A 21 14.13 10.95 22.49
N PRO A 22 13.79 11.07 23.80
CA PRO A 22 14.58 10.57 24.92
C PRO A 22 14.71 9.05 24.97
N LYS A 23 15.69 8.55 25.73
CA LYS A 23 16.02 7.13 25.92
C LYS A 23 14.86 6.38 26.59
N GLY A 24 13.85 6.00 25.82
CA GLY A 24 12.88 4.97 26.21
C GLY A 24 13.44 3.57 25.93
N ASP A 25 12.72 2.55 26.40
CA ASP A 25 13.06 1.15 26.15
C ASP A 25 13.26 0.87 24.65
N LEU A 26 14.19 -0.04 24.34
CA LEU A 26 14.57 -0.36 22.96
C LEU A 26 13.35 -0.77 22.11
N ALA A 27 12.43 -1.54 22.71
CA ALA A 27 11.21 -1.99 22.06
C ALA A 27 10.31 -0.82 21.64
N ASP A 28 10.11 0.17 22.51
CA ASP A 28 9.29 1.36 22.19
C ASP A 28 9.96 2.23 21.12
N ARG A 29 11.29 2.33 21.14
CA ARG A 29 12.04 3.08 20.12
C ARG A 29 11.93 2.42 18.75
N LEU A 30 12.09 1.10 18.70
CA LEU A 30 11.94 0.31 17.47
C LEU A 30 10.54 0.50 16.89
N ASN A 31 9.52 0.24 17.71
CA ASN A 31 8.17 0.04 17.23
C ASN A 31 7.40 1.32 16.89
N SER A 32 7.91 2.50 17.26
CA SER A 32 7.18 3.75 17.01
C SER A 32 8.05 4.95 16.60
N THR A 33 9.39 4.84 16.63
CA THR A 33 10.27 5.81 15.97
C THR A 33 10.79 5.22 14.67
N ILE A 34 11.47 4.08 14.77
CA ILE A 34 12.20 3.51 13.64
C ILE A 34 11.23 2.98 12.59
N THR A 35 10.24 2.18 13.00
CA THR A 35 9.18 1.69 12.09
C THR A 35 8.42 2.82 11.42
N VAL A 36 7.98 3.85 12.17
CA VAL A 36 7.27 5.01 11.62
C VAL A 36 8.14 5.77 10.61
N CYS A 37 9.42 5.99 10.92
CA CYS A 37 10.35 6.62 9.98
C CYS A 37 10.53 5.77 8.72
N ILE A 38 10.76 4.47 8.85
CA ILE A 38 10.93 3.57 7.70
C ILE A 38 9.67 3.59 6.83
N LEU A 39 8.49 3.38 7.42
CA LEU A 39 7.21 3.37 6.70
C LEU A 39 6.90 4.71 6.03
N ALA A 40 7.13 5.83 6.71
CA ALA A 40 6.89 7.16 6.15
C ALA A 40 7.86 7.49 5.01
N LEU A 41 9.13 7.11 5.15
CA LEU A 41 10.13 7.32 4.10
C LEU A 41 9.87 6.43 2.88
N THR A 42 9.54 5.16 3.08
CA THR A 42 9.20 4.25 1.98
C THR A 42 7.91 4.67 1.29
N ALA A 43 6.88 5.07 2.03
CA ALA A 43 5.64 5.60 1.46
C ALA A 43 5.90 6.87 0.63
N GLY A 44 6.65 7.84 1.18
CA GLY A 44 7.01 9.06 0.48
C GLY A 44 7.85 8.80 -0.78
N PHE A 45 8.75 7.82 -0.72
CA PHE A 45 9.58 7.41 -1.84
C PHE A 45 8.77 6.73 -2.95
N LEU A 46 7.83 5.84 -2.60
CA LEU A 46 6.95 5.19 -3.59
C LEU A 46 5.94 6.15 -4.23
N MET A 47 5.47 7.16 -3.48
CA MET A 47 4.60 8.21 -4.01
C MET A 47 5.32 9.18 -4.96
N SER A 48 6.66 9.19 -4.95
CA SER A 48 7.44 10.14 -5.74
C SER A 48 7.48 9.74 -7.22
N THR A 49 6.56 10.29 -8.01
CA THR A 49 6.45 10.04 -9.46
C THR A 49 7.67 10.52 -10.25
N HIS A 50 8.38 11.52 -9.73
CA HIS A 50 9.54 12.10 -10.40
C HIS A 50 10.79 11.20 -10.43
N ILE A 51 10.87 10.18 -9.58
CA ILE A 51 12.05 9.30 -9.48
C ILE A 51 11.94 8.13 -10.46
N TRP A 52 10.73 7.56 -10.61
CA TRP A 52 10.53 6.28 -11.28
C TRP A 52 10.02 6.40 -12.73
N GLY A 53 9.52 7.56 -13.13
CA GLY A 53 8.90 7.75 -14.44
C GLY A 53 7.47 7.22 -14.49
N GLU A 54 7.06 6.66 -15.63
CA GLU A 54 5.71 6.10 -15.80
C GLU A 54 5.59 4.74 -15.07
N PRO A 55 4.51 4.50 -14.29
CA PRO A 55 4.39 3.32 -13.44
C PRO A 55 4.20 2.02 -14.22
N ILE A 56 3.68 2.09 -15.45
CA ILE A 56 3.50 0.96 -16.36
C ILE A 56 3.66 1.42 -17.80
N THR A 57 4.25 0.57 -18.63
CA THR A 57 4.34 0.77 -20.08
C THR A 57 3.68 -0.40 -20.80
N CYS A 58 2.65 -0.11 -21.58
CA CYS A 58 1.90 -1.12 -22.30
C CYS A 58 2.42 -1.30 -23.73
N TRP A 59 2.56 -2.57 -24.15
CA TRP A 59 2.76 -2.89 -25.56
C TRP A 59 1.46 -2.65 -26.32
N THR A 60 1.38 -1.54 -27.05
CA THR A 60 0.21 -1.13 -27.83
C THR A 60 0.45 -1.33 -29.32
N PRO A 61 -0.61 -1.52 -30.13
CA PRO A 61 -0.44 -1.79 -31.55
C PRO A 61 0.03 -0.54 -32.31
N ALA A 62 0.82 -0.73 -33.37
CA ALA A 62 1.57 0.33 -34.04
C ALA A 62 0.71 1.50 -34.61
N GLN A 63 -0.58 1.28 -34.85
CA GLN A 63 -1.51 2.32 -35.30
C GLN A 63 -1.90 3.34 -34.22
N PHE A 64 -1.49 3.14 -32.96
CA PHE A 64 -1.82 4.06 -31.87
C PHE A 64 -0.93 5.29 -31.89
N THR A 65 -1.55 6.47 -31.87
CA THR A 65 -0.82 7.72 -31.61
C THR A 65 -0.38 7.75 -30.16
N LYS A 66 0.65 8.55 -29.85
CA LYS A 66 1.18 8.67 -28.49
C LYS A 66 0.10 8.96 -27.44
N GLY A 67 -0.87 9.83 -27.74
CA GLY A 67 -1.97 10.11 -26.81
C GLY A 67 -2.86 8.90 -26.49
N TRP A 68 -3.03 7.97 -27.44
CA TRP A 68 -3.72 6.71 -27.18
C TRP A 68 -2.86 5.75 -26.35
N THR A 69 -1.56 5.71 -26.58
CA THR A 69 -0.61 4.91 -25.78
C THR A 69 -0.62 5.37 -24.32
N ASP A 70 -0.54 6.67 -24.07
CA ASP A 70 -0.58 7.25 -22.73
C ASP A 70 -1.93 6.97 -22.04
N PHE A 71 -3.04 7.03 -22.79
CA PHE A 71 -4.36 6.64 -22.29
C PHE A 71 -4.44 5.15 -21.92
N VAL A 72 -3.88 4.25 -22.73
CA VAL A 72 -3.86 2.81 -22.41
C VAL A 72 -2.99 2.55 -21.17
N ASN A 73 -1.83 3.19 -21.04
CA ASN A 73 -0.98 3.05 -19.86
C ASN A 73 -1.77 3.42 -18.59
N GLN A 74 -2.46 4.57 -18.60
CA GLN A 74 -3.29 5.01 -17.46
C GLN A 74 -4.49 4.09 -17.22
N TYR A 75 -5.17 3.67 -18.28
CA TYR A 75 -6.32 2.77 -18.19
C TYR A 75 -5.91 1.45 -17.53
N CYS A 76 -4.83 0.83 -18.00
CA CYS A 76 -4.33 -0.43 -17.46
C CYS A 76 -3.79 -0.27 -16.04
N TYR A 77 -3.13 0.85 -15.75
CA TYR A 77 -2.70 1.15 -14.40
C TYR A 77 -3.88 1.21 -13.45
N ILE A 78 -4.96 1.94 -13.78
CA ILE A 78 -6.12 2.18 -12.90
C ILE A 78 -7.04 0.96 -12.78
N HIS A 79 -7.33 0.28 -13.89
CA HIS A 79 -8.23 -0.88 -13.91
C HIS A 79 -7.59 -2.16 -13.36
N GLY A 80 -6.27 -2.18 -13.19
CA GLY A 80 -5.51 -3.32 -12.72
C GLY A 80 -5.11 -4.27 -13.85
N THR A 81 -4.14 -5.12 -13.54
CA THR A 81 -3.62 -6.14 -14.45
C THR A 81 -3.81 -7.53 -13.86
N TYR A 82 -3.51 -8.58 -14.62
CA TYR A 82 -3.54 -9.95 -14.14
C TYR A 82 -2.33 -10.73 -14.66
N PHE A 83 -1.97 -11.78 -13.94
CA PHE A 83 -0.85 -12.65 -14.29
C PHE A 83 -1.32 -13.99 -14.82
N VAL A 84 -0.75 -14.40 -15.95
CA VAL A 84 -0.84 -15.74 -16.53
C VAL A 84 0.58 -16.13 -16.93
N PRO A 85 1.03 -17.35 -16.63
CA PRO A 85 2.32 -17.84 -17.11
C PRO A 85 2.42 -17.75 -18.64
N LEU A 86 3.60 -17.41 -19.16
CA LEU A 86 3.82 -17.22 -20.60
C LEU A 86 3.70 -18.53 -21.41
N ASP A 87 3.85 -19.68 -20.74
CA ASP A 87 3.74 -21.01 -21.35
C ASP A 87 2.28 -21.48 -21.50
N GLU A 88 1.33 -20.75 -20.91
CA GLU A 88 -0.10 -21.07 -20.95
C GLU A 88 -0.86 -20.13 -21.89
N GLU A 89 -1.85 -20.66 -22.61
CA GLU A 89 -2.73 -19.85 -23.44
C GLU A 89 -3.76 -19.08 -22.59
N LEU A 90 -4.18 -17.90 -23.09
CA LEU A 90 -5.20 -17.10 -22.42
C LEU A 90 -6.57 -17.75 -22.56
N ASP A 91 -7.16 -18.16 -21.43
CA ASP A 91 -8.51 -18.71 -21.42
C ASP A 91 -9.56 -17.68 -21.92
N PHE A 92 -10.55 -18.15 -22.66
CA PHE A 92 -11.70 -17.38 -23.12
C PHE A 92 -12.60 -16.93 -21.96
N ASN A 93 -12.64 -17.68 -20.86
CA ASN A 93 -13.40 -17.30 -19.68
C ASN A 93 -12.71 -16.17 -18.91
N ALA A 94 -13.37 -15.02 -18.78
CA ALA A 94 -12.81 -13.86 -18.10
C ALA A 94 -12.55 -14.11 -16.60
N ALA A 95 -13.34 -15.00 -15.96
CA ALA A 95 -13.18 -15.32 -14.54
C ALA A 95 -11.89 -16.12 -14.27
N GLU A 96 -11.57 -17.06 -15.16
CA GLU A 96 -10.41 -17.94 -15.02
C GLU A 96 -9.12 -17.22 -15.38
N ARG A 97 -9.14 -16.44 -16.48
CA ARG A 97 -8.01 -15.59 -16.89
C ARG A 97 -7.62 -14.56 -15.82
N ARG A 98 -8.61 -14.00 -15.11
CA ARG A 98 -8.40 -12.99 -14.05
C ARG A 98 -8.32 -13.60 -12.66
N ARG A 99 -8.00 -14.89 -12.54
CA ARG A 99 -7.87 -15.54 -11.23
C ARG A 99 -6.80 -14.87 -10.35
N PHE A 100 -5.69 -14.45 -10.96
CA PHE A 100 -4.59 -13.76 -10.28
C PHE A 100 -4.51 -12.30 -10.71
N THR A 101 -5.41 -11.46 -10.19
CA THR A 101 -5.36 -10.01 -10.42
C THR A 101 -4.32 -9.32 -9.55
N ILE A 102 -3.67 -8.31 -10.11
CA ILE A 102 -2.62 -7.52 -9.50
C ILE A 102 -3.08 -6.08 -9.42
N THR A 103 -3.45 -5.66 -8.22
CA THR A 103 -3.92 -4.31 -7.92
C THR A 103 -3.15 -3.66 -6.76
N TYR A 104 -2.33 -4.44 -6.03
CA TYR A 104 -1.65 -3.96 -4.82
C TYR A 104 -0.65 -2.82 -5.09
N TYR A 105 0.00 -2.75 -6.26
CA TYR A 105 0.96 -1.68 -6.59
C TYR A 105 0.37 -0.27 -6.50
N GLN A 106 -0.93 -0.12 -6.72
CA GLN A 106 -1.63 1.17 -6.58
C GLN A 106 -1.78 1.56 -5.10
N TRP A 107 -2.06 0.57 -4.24
CA TRP A 107 -2.49 0.79 -2.86
C TRP A 107 -1.35 0.78 -1.86
N VAL A 108 -0.26 0.04 -2.13
CA VAL A 108 0.91 -0.08 -1.26
C VAL A 108 1.39 1.26 -0.67
N PRO A 109 1.65 2.33 -1.44
CA PRO A 109 2.13 3.59 -0.87
C PRO A 109 1.14 4.21 0.13
N TYR A 110 -0.15 4.12 -0.14
CA TYR A 110 -1.20 4.65 0.73
C TYR A 110 -1.36 3.80 2.00
N VAL A 111 -1.32 2.47 1.86
CA VAL A 111 -1.36 1.54 2.98
C VAL A 111 -0.18 1.83 3.91
N LEU A 112 1.05 1.89 3.40
CA LEU A 112 2.25 2.18 4.20
C LEU A 112 2.17 3.54 4.92
N ALA A 113 1.61 4.56 4.29
CA ALA A 113 1.40 5.86 4.92
C ALA A 113 0.41 5.79 6.11
N VAL A 114 -0.71 5.07 5.94
CA VAL A 114 -1.68 4.86 7.02
C VAL A 114 -1.07 4.02 8.15
N GLN A 115 -0.31 2.96 7.81
CA GLN A 115 0.41 2.16 8.79
C GLN A 115 1.38 3.02 9.61
N ALA A 116 2.11 3.95 8.99
CA ALA A 116 3.01 4.87 9.70
C ALA A 116 2.26 5.73 10.73
N VAL A 117 1.08 6.26 10.37
CA VAL A 117 0.24 7.05 11.29
C VAL A 117 -0.26 6.18 12.44
N LEU A 118 -0.74 4.97 12.15
CA LEU A 118 -1.24 4.05 13.17
C LEU A 118 -0.14 3.59 14.13
N TYR A 119 1.10 3.36 13.67
CA TYR A 119 2.23 3.08 14.55
C TYR A 119 2.64 4.28 15.44
N TYR A 120 2.33 5.51 15.03
CA TYR A 120 2.56 6.71 15.84
C TYR A 120 1.47 6.92 16.92
N MET A 121 0.24 6.46 16.68
CA MET A 121 -0.92 6.70 17.53
C MET A 121 -0.75 6.30 19.01
N PRO A 122 -0.20 5.11 19.35
CA PRO A 122 -0.03 4.72 20.76
C PRO A 122 0.87 5.69 21.55
N ARG A 123 1.84 6.35 20.89
CA ARG A 123 2.68 7.37 21.54
C ARG A 123 1.90 8.62 21.88
N LEU A 124 1.02 9.05 20.98
CA LEU A 124 0.16 10.19 21.24
C LEU A 124 -0.75 9.89 22.45
N MET A 125 -1.28 8.67 22.49
CA MET A 125 -2.06 8.19 23.63
C MET A 125 -1.23 8.18 24.93
N TRP A 126 0.00 7.66 24.91
CA TRP A 126 0.89 7.69 26.09
C TRP A 126 1.16 9.11 26.59
N ARG A 127 1.47 10.05 25.69
CA ARG A 127 1.69 11.46 26.05
C ARG A 127 0.45 12.08 26.69
N TYR A 128 -0.73 11.79 26.15
CA TYR A 128 -1.99 12.27 26.69
C TYR A 128 -2.28 11.66 28.07
N LEU A 129 -2.10 10.35 28.25
CA LEU A 129 -2.28 9.67 29.54
C LEU A 129 -1.30 10.16 30.61
N CYS A 130 -0.04 10.41 30.25
CA CYS A 130 0.96 11.01 31.13
C CYS A 130 0.55 12.44 31.55
N ALA A 131 0.09 13.27 30.62
CA ALA A 131 -0.41 14.61 30.95
C ALA A 131 -1.61 14.56 31.92
N MET A 132 -2.53 13.61 31.71
CA MET A 132 -3.68 13.39 32.60
C MET A 132 -3.28 12.85 33.99
N SER A 133 -2.15 12.14 34.11
CA SER A 133 -1.68 11.58 35.38
C SER A 133 -1.19 12.65 36.38
N GLY A 134 -0.92 13.87 35.91
CA GLY A 134 -0.46 14.99 36.74
C GLY A 134 0.98 14.88 37.24
N PHE A 135 1.74 13.86 36.83
CA PHE A 135 3.16 13.70 37.13
C PHE A 135 4.00 13.81 35.86
N ASP A 136 4.91 14.78 35.81
CA ASP A 136 5.82 14.96 34.67
C ASP A 136 7.01 13.99 34.75
N LEU A 137 6.80 12.78 34.23
CA LEU A 137 7.84 11.76 34.14
C LEU A 137 9.06 12.23 33.31
N VAL A 138 8.83 13.00 32.25
CA VAL A 138 9.90 13.45 31.35
C VAL A 138 10.77 14.51 32.04
N GLY A 139 10.15 15.44 32.77
CA GLY A 139 10.83 16.42 33.61
C GLY A 139 11.71 15.73 34.65
N ALA A 140 11.16 14.76 35.40
CA ALA A 140 11.90 14.03 36.40
C ALA A 140 13.12 13.30 35.85
N ILE A 141 12.97 12.56 34.74
CA ILE A 141 14.08 11.86 34.09
C ILE A 141 15.16 12.86 33.64
N ARG A 142 14.77 13.98 33.01
CA ARG A 142 15.72 14.98 32.53
C ARG A 142 16.50 15.62 33.68
N SER A 143 15.84 15.94 34.79
CA SER A 143 16.50 16.51 35.97
C SER A 143 17.51 15.54 36.56
N THR A 144 17.17 14.24 36.65
CA THR A 144 18.10 13.22 37.14
C THR A 144 19.25 12.97 36.16
N GLU A 145 19.01 12.94 34.85
CA GLU A 145 20.07 12.83 33.84
C GLU A 145 21.04 14.01 33.90
N GLN A 146 20.53 15.24 34.01
CA GLN A 146 21.37 16.44 34.13
C GLN A 146 22.24 16.40 35.39
N LEU A 147 21.67 15.97 36.53
CA LEU A 147 22.44 15.80 37.76
C LEU A 147 23.51 14.73 37.61
N TRP A 148 23.17 13.57 37.03
CA TRP A 148 24.12 12.49 36.83
C TRP A 148 25.27 12.91 35.92
N ASP A 149 25.00 13.62 34.83
CA ASP A 149 26.02 14.13 33.93
C ASP A 149 26.92 15.18 34.60
N ASP A 150 26.41 15.97 35.55
CA ASP A 150 27.21 16.92 36.34
C ASP A 150 28.10 16.20 37.38
N VAL A 151 27.55 15.24 38.11
CA VAL A 151 28.28 14.42 39.09
C VAL A 151 29.35 13.58 38.41
N ARG A 152 29.06 13.06 37.21
CA ARG A 152 30.01 12.26 36.43
C ARG A 152 31.17 13.09 35.89
N ARG A 153 30.95 14.37 35.57
CA ARG A 153 31.99 15.26 35.02
C ARG A 153 32.87 15.89 36.08
N ASN A 154 32.35 16.10 37.30
CA ASN A 154 33.08 16.74 38.39
C ASN A 154 33.62 15.68 39.38
N GLU A 155 34.93 15.46 39.42
CA GLU A 155 35.56 14.49 40.33
C GLU A 155 35.28 14.75 41.81
N ASP A 156 35.20 16.04 42.22
CA ASP A 156 34.92 16.42 43.60
C ASP A 156 33.51 16.00 44.05
N LYS A 157 32.51 16.19 43.17
CA LYS A 157 31.14 15.73 43.41
C LYS A 157 31.01 14.21 43.27
N PHE A 158 31.89 13.57 42.50
CA PHE A 158 31.87 12.12 42.33
C PHE A 158 32.18 11.38 43.64
N LYS A 159 33.12 11.87 44.46
CA LYS A 159 33.41 11.33 45.80
C LYS A 159 32.20 11.43 46.74
N GLY A 160 31.46 12.54 46.67
CA GLY A 160 30.24 12.83 47.44
C GLY A 160 28.94 12.50 46.71
N ARG A 161 28.96 11.60 45.72
CA ARG A 161 27.82 11.36 44.82
C ARG A 161 26.52 11.00 45.55
N LEU A 162 26.61 10.17 46.58
CA LEU A 162 25.43 9.72 47.32
C LEU A 162 24.69 10.89 47.98
N ALA A 163 25.44 11.79 48.64
CA ALA A 163 24.88 12.98 49.27
C ALA A 163 24.29 13.96 48.22
N SER A 164 24.93 14.08 47.06
CA SER A 164 24.40 14.91 45.96
C SER A 164 23.07 14.39 45.43
N PHE A 165 22.92 13.06 45.32
CA PHE A 165 21.67 12.42 44.91
C PHE A 165 20.56 12.53 45.97
N GLU A 166 20.92 12.34 47.24
CA GLU A 166 20.00 12.42 48.38
C GLU A 166 19.39 13.82 48.51
N GLN A 167 20.19 14.88 48.37
CA GLN A 167 19.72 16.25 48.59
C GLN A 167 18.92 16.84 47.42
N GLN A 168 19.18 16.41 46.18
CA GLN A 168 18.58 17.03 44.99
C GLN A 168 17.57 16.12 44.29
N SER A 169 18.03 15.00 43.72
CA SER A 169 17.17 14.12 42.92
C SER A 169 16.14 13.38 43.78
N ALA A 170 16.56 12.84 44.93
CA ALA A 170 15.66 12.06 45.78
C ALA A 170 14.53 12.93 46.34
N VAL A 171 14.83 14.15 46.79
CA VAL A 171 13.83 15.11 47.26
C VAL A 171 12.88 15.53 46.13
N TYR A 172 13.39 15.88 44.95
CA TYR A 172 12.56 16.28 43.81
C TYR A 172 11.59 15.16 43.37
N ILE A 173 12.09 13.93 43.25
CA ILE A 173 11.28 12.77 42.86
C ILE A 173 10.25 12.46 43.96
N TRP A 174 10.68 12.46 45.23
CA TRP A 174 9.80 12.18 46.36
C TRP A 174 8.68 13.20 46.49
N ASP A 175 8.98 14.49 46.38
CA ASP A 175 7.97 15.56 46.40
C ASP A 175 7.00 15.43 45.22
N GLY A 176 7.50 15.15 44.02
CA GLY A 176 6.67 14.89 42.84
C GLY A 176 5.74 13.68 43.01
N ILE A 177 6.24 12.56 43.57
CA ILE A 177 5.42 11.38 43.88
C ILE A 177 4.39 11.71 44.95
N HIS A 178 4.76 12.50 45.97
CA HIS A 178 3.88 12.87 47.07
C HIS A 178 2.73 13.78 46.60
N LEU A 179 3.03 14.76 45.74
CA LEU A 179 2.05 15.62 45.08
C LEU A 179 1.13 14.81 44.16
N GLY A 180 1.71 13.90 43.38
CA GLY A 180 0.98 13.00 42.50
C GLY A 180 0.00 12.11 43.27
N ARG A 181 0.43 11.47 44.37
CA ARG A 181 -0.43 10.60 45.19
C ARG A 181 -1.67 11.32 45.70
N ARG A 182 -1.57 12.61 46.08
CA ARG A 182 -2.74 13.43 46.47
C ARG A 182 -3.71 13.70 45.31
N LYS A 183 -3.23 13.67 44.06
CA LYS A 183 -4.03 13.87 42.83
C LYS A 183 -4.41 12.55 42.12
N ARG A 184 -4.41 11.41 42.82
CA ARG A 184 -4.84 10.08 42.29
C ARG A 184 -3.82 9.37 41.38
N LEU A 185 -2.53 9.41 41.73
CA LEU A 185 -1.41 8.69 41.10
C LEU A 185 -1.42 7.15 41.34
N HIS A 186 -2.58 6.50 41.30
CA HIS A 186 -2.65 5.03 41.36
C HIS A 186 -2.66 4.37 39.97
N HIS A 187 -2.82 5.14 38.90
CA HIS A 187 -3.07 4.59 37.56
C HIS A 187 -1.89 4.68 36.58
N LEU A 188 -0.72 5.24 36.95
CA LEU A 188 0.40 5.39 35.99
C LEU A 188 0.93 4.04 35.50
N THR A 189 1.15 3.09 36.41
CA THR A 189 1.56 1.72 36.04
C THR A 189 0.49 1.04 35.18
N LEU A 190 -0.79 1.23 35.50
CA LEU A 190 -1.90 0.71 34.70
C LEU A 190 -1.92 1.34 33.30
N TYR A 191 -1.72 2.64 33.18
CA TYR A 191 -1.62 3.33 31.89
C TYR A 191 -0.45 2.83 31.05
N TYR A 192 0.69 2.53 31.68
CA TYR A 192 1.83 1.95 30.98
C TYR A 192 1.53 0.53 30.49
N VAL A 193 0.91 -0.32 31.33
CA VAL A 193 0.49 -1.67 30.91
C VAL A 193 -0.53 -1.61 29.77
N VAL A 194 -1.52 -0.71 29.84
CA VAL A 194 -2.50 -0.49 28.77
C VAL A 194 -1.82 0.01 27.49
N PHE A 195 -0.90 0.96 27.61
CA PHE A 195 -0.10 1.45 26.48
C PHE A 195 0.65 0.31 25.79
N THR A 196 1.36 -0.52 26.56
CA THR A 196 2.11 -1.66 26.02
C THR A 196 1.17 -2.68 25.36
N ALA A 197 0.02 -2.97 25.96
CA ALA A 197 -0.98 -3.87 25.37
C ALA A 197 -1.57 -3.31 24.06
N VAL A 198 -1.85 -2.01 23.99
CA VAL A 198 -2.32 -1.36 22.76
C VAL A 198 -1.22 -1.34 21.70
N GLN A 199 0.03 -1.10 22.07
CA GLN A 199 1.16 -1.10 21.15
C GLN A 199 1.40 -2.50 20.55
N THR A 200 1.32 -3.56 21.36
CA THR A 200 1.47 -4.94 20.87
C THR A 200 0.29 -5.35 19.98
N LEU A 201 -0.95 -5.06 20.40
CA LEU A 201 -2.14 -5.28 19.58
C LEU A 201 -2.03 -4.58 18.23
N ASN A 202 -1.63 -3.30 18.22
CA ASN A 202 -1.44 -2.54 16.99
C ASN A 202 -0.41 -3.22 16.09
N ALA A 203 0.76 -3.62 16.61
CA ALA A 203 1.78 -4.29 15.81
C ALA A 203 1.26 -5.57 15.12
N TRP A 204 0.49 -6.40 15.85
CA TRP A 204 -0.14 -7.60 15.29
C TRP A 204 -1.18 -7.25 14.21
N LEU A 205 -2.03 -6.27 14.45
CA LEU A 205 -3.04 -5.83 13.47
C LEU A 205 -2.40 -5.27 12.20
N GLN A 206 -1.34 -4.47 12.32
CA GLN A 206 -0.60 -3.94 11.17
C GLN A 206 0.08 -5.06 10.37
N PHE A 207 0.62 -6.06 11.05
CA PHE A 207 1.22 -7.23 10.39
C PHE A 207 0.18 -8.05 9.61
N ILE A 208 -0.96 -8.35 10.22
CA ILE A 208 -2.06 -9.06 9.55
C ILE A 208 -2.59 -8.22 8.38
N TRP A 209 -2.77 -6.91 8.57
CA TRP A 209 -3.26 -6.04 7.50
C TRP A 209 -2.30 -5.97 6.32
N LEU A 210 -1.00 -5.89 6.57
CA LEU A 210 0.01 -5.95 5.50
C LEU A 210 -0.06 -7.30 4.77
N ASN A 211 -0.22 -8.40 5.50
CA ASN A 211 -0.33 -9.74 4.92
C ASN A 211 -1.53 -9.88 3.97
N GLU A 212 -2.70 -9.40 4.38
CA GLU A 212 -3.92 -9.43 3.57
C GLU A 212 -3.86 -8.45 2.38
N SER A 213 -3.21 -7.29 2.54
CA SER A 213 -3.16 -6.26 1.49
C SER A 213 -2.43 -6.69 0.21
N LEU A 214 -1.49 -7.64 0.31
CA LEU A 214 -0.78 -8.20 -0.83
C LEU A 214 -1.51 -9.38 -1.50
N GLN A 215 -2.70 -9.76 -1.01
CA GLN A 215 -3.59 -10.78 -1.58
C GLN A 215 -2.85 -11.98 -2.20
N SER A 216 -2.25 -12.82 -1.36
CA SER A 216 -1.73 -14.11 -1.80
C SER A 216 -2.80 -15.19 -1.63
N VAL A 217 -3.29 -15.76 -2.73
CA VAL A 217 -4.22 -16.90 -2.69
C VAL A 217 -3.50 -18.20 -2.29
N THR A 218 -2.18 -18.24 -2.43
CA THR A 218 -1.35 -19.44 -2.30
C THR A 218 -0.68 -19.60 -0.93
N TYR A 219 -0.44 -18.50 -0.21
CA TYR A 219 0.35 -18.53 1.03
C TYR A 219 -0.29 -17.71 2.16
N SER A 220 -0.42 -18.32 3.35
CA SER A 220 -0.88 -17.62 4.57
C SER A 220 0.09 -16.55 5.07
N PHE A 221 1.40 -16.72 4.85
CA PHE A 221 2.43 -15.73 5.15
C PHE A 221 3.34 -15.57 3.93
N TRP A 222 3.25 -14.41 3.25
CA TRP A 222 3.97 -14.20 2.00
C TRP A 222 5.48 -13.96 2.21
N GLY A 223 5.89 -13.29 3.31
CA GLY A 223 7.27 -12.85 3.52
C GLY A 223 8.31 -13.99 3.53
N PRO A 224 8.28 -14.90 4.53
CA PRO A 224 9.25 -15.99 4.62
C PRO A 224 9.19 -16.96 3.42
N SER A 225 7.98 -17.23 2.91
CA SER A 225 7.78 -18.14 1.78
C SER A 225 8.46 -17.63 0.51
N ILE A 226 8.31 -16.34 0.18
CA ILE A 226 8.95 -15.74 -1.00
C ILE A 226 10.48 -15.71 -0.85
N ILE A 227 11.01 -15.45 0.35
CA ILE A 227 12.46 -15.51 0.59
C ILE A 227 13.00 -16.92 0.37
N MET A 228 12.26 -17.93 0.83
CA MET A 228 12.64 -19.34 0.62
C MET A 228 12.58 -19.75 -0.84
N ASP A 229 11.54 -19.33 -1.57
CA ASP A 229 11.39 -19.57 -3.00
C ASP A 229 12.53 -18.91 -3.79
N LEU A 230 12.91 -17.67 -3.42
CA LEU A 230 14.04 -16.98 -4.03
C LEU A 230 15.38 -17.65 -3.71
N TYR A 231 15.57 -18.14 -2.48
CA TYR A 231 16.76 -18.92 -2.11
C TYR A 231 16.87 -20.24 -2.88
N ARG A 232 15.73 -20.85 -3.22
CA ARG A 232 15.65 -22.06 -4.06
C ARG A 232 15.76 -21.79 -5.56
N GLY A 233 15.83 -20.52 -5.98
CA GLY A 233 15.89 -20.13 -7.39
C GLY A 233 14.57 -20.26 -8.13
N VAL A 234 13.43 -20.19 -7.42
CA VAL A 234 12.10 -20.15 -8.03
C VAL A 234 11.77 -18.71 -8.41
N ASP A 235 11.63 -18.46 -9.70
CA ASP A 235 11.35 -17.12 -10.24
C ASP A 235 9.86 -16.75 -10.22
N TRP A 236 9.58 -15.48 -10.49
CA TRP A 236 8.22 -14.93 -10.59
C TRP A 236 7.38 -15.56 -11.70
N GLN A 237 8.03 -16.13 -12.73
CA GLN A 237 7.33 -16.77 -13.86
C GLN A 237 6.55 -18.01 -13.44
N THR A 238 7.06 -18.76 -12.45
CA THR A 238 6.43 -19.98 -11.93
C THR A 238 5.63 -19.72 -10.67
N SER A 239 6.12 -18.84 -9.79
CA SER A 239 5.43 -18.51 -8.53
C SER A 239 4.28 -17.53 -8.69
N GLY A 240 4.27 -16.73 -9.76
CA GLY A 240 3.28 -15.67 -10.01
C GLY A 240 3.32 -14.50 -9.03
N HIS A 241 4.31 -14.45 -8.14
CA HIS A 241 4.51 -13.35 -7.20
C HIS A 241 5.36 -12.25 -7.81
N PHE A 242 4.92 -11.00 -7.65
CA PHE A 242 5.59 -9.80 -8.17
C PHE A 242 6.04 -9.94 -9.63
N PRO A 243 5.15 -10.31 -10.56
CA PRO A 243 5.53 -10.53 -11.94
C PRO A 243 5.90 -9.20 -12.62
N ARG A 244 6.92 -9.27 -13.46
CA ARG A 244 7.42 -8.11 -14.22
C ARG A 244 6.60 -7.84 -15.48
N ILE A 245 5.92 -8.87 -15.97
CA ILE A 245 5.06 -8.81 -17.17
C ILE A 245 3.67 -9.25 -16.73
N THR A 246 2.67 -8.44 -17.08
CA THR A 246 1.26 -8.70 -16.76
C THR A 246 0.39 -8.37 -17.95
N HIS A 247 -0.81 -8.95 -17.97
CA HIS A 247 -1.79 -8.74 -19.02
C HIS A 247 -2.88 -7.75 -18.55
N CYS A 248 -3.41 -6.98 -19.50
CA CYS A 248 -4.47 -6.00 -19.27
C CYS A 248 -5.52 -6.10 -20.37
N ASP A 249 -6.79 -6.16 -19.98
CA ASP A 249 -7.90 -6.18 -20.93
C ASP A 249 -8.36 -4.74 -21.25
N PHE A 250 -7.98 -4.22 -22.42
CA PHE A 250 -8.40 -2.90 -22.89
C PHE A 250 -9.72 -2.96 -23.66
N SER A 251 -10.79 -2.43 -23.08
CA SER A 251 -12.13 -2.42 -23.70
C SER A 251 -12.40 -1.10 -24.43
N ARG A 252 -12.74 -1.18 -25.72
CA ARG A 252 -13.14 0.00 -26.52
C ARG A 252 -14.65 0.01 -26.69
N ARG A 253 -15.30 1.09 -26.29
CA ARG A 253 -16.73 1.30 -26.58
C ARG A 253 -16.88 1.85 -27.99
N ARG A 254 -17.58 1.10 -28.83
CA ARG A 254 -18.15 1.56 -30.11
C ARG A 254 -19.66 1.35 -30.02
N PRO A 255 -20.49 2.05 -30.80
CA PRO A 255 -21.96 1.90 -30.74
C PRO A 255 -22.48 0.46 -30.89
N ALA A 256 -21.66 -0.49 -31.36
CA ALA A 256 -22.00 -1.91 -31.51
C ALA A 256 -21.38 -2.85 -30.45
N SER A 257 -20.75 -2.37 -29.37
CA SER A 257 -19.86 -3.23 -28.55
C SER A 257 -20.54 -4.13 -27.51
N VAL A 258 -21.87 -4.18 -27.45
CA VAL A 258 -22.60 -5.19 -26.68
C VAL A 258 -23.43 -6.02 -27.65
N GLN A 259 -22.76 -6.80 -28.50
CA GLN A 259 -23.44 -7.81 -29.28
C GLN A 259 -23.85 -8.94 -28.32
N ASN A 260 -25.05 -8.82 -27.74
CA ASN A 260 -25.62 -9.84 -26.88
C ASN A 260 -25.64 -11.17 -27.66
N ARG A 261 -25.06 -12.27 -27.14
CA ARG A 261 -24.91 -13.57 -27.85
C ARG A 261 -26.25 -14.04 -28.45
N THR A 262 -27.36 -13.70 -27.79
CA THR A 262 -28.74 -13.94 -28.23
C THR A 262 -29.08 -13.32 -29.59
N SER A 263 -28.52 -12.17 -29.93
CA SER A 263 -28.77 -11.48 -31.21
C SER A 263 -28.13 -12.20 -32.41
N VAL A 264 -26.93 -12.79 -32.22
CA VAL A 264 -26.22 -13.52 -33.28
C VAL A 264 -26.91 -14.86 -33.55
N GLU A 265 -27.27 -15.59 -32.50
CA GLU A 265 -27.99 -16.87 -32.65
C GLU A 265 -29.38 -16.68 -33.29
N HIS A 266 -30.09 -15.61 -32.93
CA HIS A 266 -31.38 -15.29 -33.54
C HIS A 266 -31.24 -14.91 -35.02
N PHE A 267 -30.20 -14.16 -35.39
CA PHE A 267 -29.92 -13.81 -36.78
C PHE A 267 -29.52 -15.03 -37.63
N LEU A 268 -28.70 -15.93 -37.09
CA LEU A 268 -28.34 -17.17 -37.76
C LEU A 268 -29.55 -18.10 -37.98
N ARG A 269 -30.52 -18.13 -37.05
CA ARG A 269 -31.79 -18.84 -37.25
C ARG A 269 -32.66 -18.21 -38.35
N LEU A 270 -32.64 -16.89 -38.48
CA LEU A 270 -33.39 -16.13 -39.49
C LEU A 270 -32.85 -16.27 -40.92
N LEU A 271 -31.53 -16.48 -41.07
CA LEU A 271 -30.89 -16.73 -42.37
C LEU A 271 -31.28 -18.08 -42.98
N GLY A 272 -31.66 -19.07 -42.17
CA GLY A 272 -31.93 -20.43 -42.63
C GLY A 272 -30.69 -21.11 -43.22
N LYS A 273 -30.86 -22.33 -43.76
CA LYS A 273 -29.75 -23.12 -44.32
C LYS A 273 -29.15 -22.49 -45.59
N ASP A 274 -30.00 -21.91 -46.44
CA ASP A 274 -29.56 -21.34 -47.72
C ASP A 274 -28.85 -19.99 -47.52
N GLY A 275 -29.31 -19.17 -46.57
CA GLY A 275 -28.63 -17.93 -46.20
C GLY A 275 -27.25 -18.19 -45.58
N LEU A 276 -27.11 -19.27 -44.80
CA LEU A 276 -25.82 -19.68 -44.25
C LEU A 276 -24.83 -20.07 -45.37
N PHE A 277 -25.30 -20.81 -46.38
CA PHE A 277 -24.49 -21.21 -47.53
C PHE A 277 -24.02 -20.00 -48.35
N ILE A 278 -24.90 -19.03 -48.61
CA ILE A 278 -24.56 -17.81 -49.35
C ILE A 278 -23.51 -17.00 -48.59
N VAL A 279 -23.68 -16.83 -47.28
CA VAL A 279 -22.72 -16.09 -46.46
C VAL A 279 -21.36 -16.80 -46.39
N GLN A 280 -21.36 -18.14 -46.34
CA GLN A 280 -20.13 -18.93 -46.40
C GLN A 280 -19.41 -18.78 -47.75
N GLN A 281 -20.14 -18.76 -48.87
CA GLN A 281 -19.56 -18.50 -50.18
C GLN A 281 -19.03 -17.06 -50.33
N ILE A 282 -19.67 -16.07 -49.70
CA ILE A 282 -19.16 -14.69 -49.66
C ILE A 282 -17.87 -14.62 -48.83
N SER A 283 -17.80 -15.33 -47.69
CA SER A 283 -16.58 -15.40 -46.87
C SER A 283 -15.40 -15.99 -47.61
N ILE A 284 -15.63 -17.05 -48.40
CA ILE A 284 -14.59 -17.74 -49.15
C ILE A 284 -14.04 -16.85 -50.29
N ASN A 285 -14.90 -16.08 -50.95
CA ASN A 285 -14.52 -15.31 -52.15
C ASN A 285 -14.07 -13.87 -51.87
N VAL A 286 -14.61 -13.22 -50.83
CA VAL A 286 -14.36 -11.79 -50.52
C VAL A 286 -13.52 -11.65 -49.25
N GLY A 287 -13.36 -12.73 -48.48
CA GLY A 287 -12.64 -12.76 -47.20
C GLY A 287 -13.54 -12.51 -46.00
N ASP A 288 -13.05 -12.89 -44.81
CA ASP A 288 -13.82 -12.86 -43.56
C ASP A 288 -14.18 -11.44 -43.08
N LEU A 289 -13.36 -10.44 -43.39
CA LEU A 289 -13.54 -9.05 -42.93
C LEU A 289 -14.79 -8.37 -43.53
N PRO A 290 -15.01 -8.35 -44.85
CA PRO A 290 -16.23 -7.79 -45.46
C PRO A 290 -17.48 -8.59 -45.09
N THR A 291 -17.35 -9.90 -44.93
CA THR A 291 -18.47 -10.76 -44.52
C THR A 291 -18.94 -10.41 -43.10
N ARG A 292 -18.02 -10.19 -42.16
CA ARG A 292 -18.33 -9.69 -40.81
C ARG A 292 -18.96 -8.28 -40.80
N LEU A 293 -18.62 -7.42 -41.75
CA LEU A 293 -19.24 -6.09 -41.91
C LEU A 293 -20.70 -6.17 -42.41
N LEU A 294 -21.03 -7.13 -43.27
CA LEU A 294 -22.41 -7.37 -43.71
C LEU A 294 -23.33 -7.81 -42.56
N PHE A 295 -22.81 -8.64 -41.65
CA PHE A 295 -23.52 -9.01 -40.40
C PHE A 295 -23.79 -7.79 -39.51
N LEU A 296 -22.81 -6.90 -39.37
CA LEU A 296 -22.95 -5.68 -38.57
C LEU A 296 -23.97 -4.70 -39.20
N SER A 297 -23.91 -4.50 -40.51
CA SER A 297 -24.80 -3.57 -41.25
C SER A 297 -26.28 -3.94 -41.12
N ASN A 298 -26.62 -5.23 -41.31
CA ASN A 298 -28.02 -5.68 -41.23
C ASN A 298 -28.58 -5.67 -39.80
N THR A 299 -27.72 -5.86 -38.79
CA THR A 299 -28.14 -5.75 -37.39
C THR A 299 -28.37 -4.30 -36.98
N ILE A 300 -27.55 -3.37 -37.49
CA ILE A 300 -27.72 -1.92 -37.29
C ILE A 300 -28.99 -1.42 -37.99
N LEU A 301 -29.26 -1.87 -39.22
CA LEU A 301 -30.48 -1.51 -39.97
C LEU A 301 -31.77 -1.95 -39.26
N ARG A 302 -31.79 -3.14 -38.64
CA ARG A 302 -32.95 -3.59 -37.85
C ARG A 302 -33.14 -2.82 -36.55
N PHE A 303 -32.06 -2.36 -35.91
CA PHE A 303 -32.16 -1.50 -34.72
C PHE A 303 -32.67 -0.10 -35.07
N CYS A 304 -32.21 0.48 -36.18
CA CYS A 304 -32.65 1.80 -36.64
C CYS A 304 -34.14 1.82 -37.01
N ASN A 305 -34.67 0.73 -37.58
CA ASN A 305 -36.10 0.64 -37.91
C ASN A 305 -37.03 0.56 -36.69
N ASN A 306 -36.53 0.16 -35.52
CA ASN A 306 -37.34 0.04 -34.30
C ASN A 306 -37.30 1.29 -33.40
N GLU A 307 -36.36 2.23 -33.60
CA GLU A 307 -36.28 3.48 -32.82
C GLU A 307 -36.75 4.74 -33.58
N CYS A 308 -37.10 4.65 -34.87
CA CYS A 308 -37.71 5.78 -35.61
C CYS A 308 -39.26 5.82 -35.55
N LEU A 309 -39.89 4.93 -34.78
CA LEU A 309 -41.34 4.89 -34.53
C LEU A 309 -41.61 4.90 -33.02
N ARG A 310 -41.13 5.92 -32.32
CA ARG A 310 -41.73 6.47 -31.10
C ARG A 310 -41.19 7.86 -30.78
#